data_AF-X1SCB2-F1
#
_entry.id   AF-X1SCB2-F1
#
_cell.length_a   1.000
_cell.length_b   1.000
_cell.length_c   1.000
_cell.angle_alpha   90.00
_cell.angle_beta   90.00
_cell.angle_gamma   90.00
#
_symmetry.space_group_name_H-M   'P 1'
#
loop_
_entity.id
_entity.type
_entity.pdbx_description
1 polymer ?
#
loop_
_entity_poly.entity_id
_entity_poly.type
_entity_poly.pdbx_seq_one_letter_code
_entity_poly.pdbx_strand_id
1 'polypeptide(L)'
;MKALLIEVDFSTGRRAGGIQIKNNPNLWCDGWQDLEAGLEIRIVKDGNTKPYEGVKGITILDGEKAINAAIDANIPTQYAVRDMNLLIAHMKEKGISLDTVANKSAKQIAQEAFALNLAGITERKPKKVK
;
A
#
# COMPACT_ATOMS: atom_id res chain seq x y z
N MET A 1 6.40 18.83 8.45
CA MET A 1 5.66 17.55 8.47
C MET A 1 6.66 16.43 8.68
N LYS A 2 6.36 15.43 9.50
CA LYS A 2 7.23 14.27 9.71
C LYS A 2 6.46 12.97 9.54
N ALA A 3 7.15 11.93 9.10
CA ALA A 3 6.59 10.59 8.99
C ALA A 3 7.61 9.53 9.41
N LEU A 4 7.13 8.31 9.56
CA LEU A 4 7.91 7.11 9.79
C LEU A 4 7.75 6.19 8.58
N LEU A 5 8.84 5.68 8.05
CA LEU A 5 8.86 4.44 7.28
C LEU A 5 9.16 3.30 8.25
N ILE A 6 8.31 2.30 8.30
CA ILE A 6 8.28 1.26 9.34
C ILE A 6 8.34 -0.10 8.67
N GLU A 7 9.24 -0.97 9.11
CA GLU A 7 9.21 -2.40 8.81
C GLU A 7 8.06 -3.08 9.59
N VAL A 8 7.27 -3.87 8.87
CA VAL A 8 6.05 -4.51 9.38
C VAL A 8 5.99 -5.96 8.93
N ASP A 9 5.80 -6.86 9.89
CA ASP A 9 5.34 -8.21 9.61
C ASP A 9 3.81 -8.20 9.59
N PHE A 10 3.22 -8.19 8.39
CA PHE A 10 1.77 -8.18 8.22
C PHE A 10 1.10 -9.50 8.58
N SER A 11 1.84 -10.61 8.66
CA SER A 11 1.28 -11.91 9.07
C SER A 11 0.95 -11.92 10.57
N THR A 12 1.76 -11.23 11.38
CA THR A 12 1.58 -11.12 12.83
C THR A 12 1.04 -9.75 13.27
N GLY A 13 1.05 -8.77 12.37
CA GLY A 13 0.73 -7.37 12.66
C GLY A 13 1.80 -6.61 13.44
N ARG A 14 2.98 -7.22 13.67
CA ARG A 14 4.09 -6.62 14.44
C ARG A 14 4.80 -5.56 13.61
N ARG A 15 5.09 -4.43 14.25
CA ARG A 15 5.86 -3.32 13.68
C ARG A 15 7.20 -3.20 14.38
N ALA A 16 8.21 -2.76 13.65
CA ALA A 16 9.48 -2.35 14.22
C ALA A 16 9.27 -1.43 15.44
N GLY A 17 10.13 -1.59 16.46
CA GLY A 17 10.00 -0.87 17.73
C GLY A 17 8.80 -1.24 18.60
N GLY A 18 8.00 -2.25 18.21
CA GLY A 18 6.78 -2.59 18.94
C GLY A 18 5.70 -1.51 18.84
N ILE A 19 5.74 -0.67 17.79
CA ILE A 19 4.77 0.42 17.61
C ILE A 19 3.34 -0.14 17.62
N GLN A 20 2.53 0.34 18.55
CA GLN A 20 1.10 0.09 18.56
C GLN A 20 0.36 1.21 17.84
N ILE A 21 -0.39 0.84 16.81
CA ILE A 21 -1.10 1.80 15.94
C ILE A 21 -2.60 1.91 16.24
N LYS A 22 -3.22 0.88 16.83
CA LYS A 22 -4.68 0.77 16.98
C LYS A 22 -5.27 1.90 17.82
N ASN A 23 -4.50 2.39 18.78
CA ASN A 23 -4.90 3.44 19.72
C ASN A 23 -3.95 4.65 19.70
N ASN A 24 -3.15 4.82 18.64
CA ASN A 24 -2.23 5.95 18.52
C ASN A 24 -2.79 6.99 17.54
N PRO A 25 -3.54 8.00 18.03
CA PRO A 25 -4.17 9.01 17.16
C PRO A 25 -3.14 9.86 16.41
N ASN A 26 -1.89 9.90 16.89
CA ASN A 26 -0.81 10.70 16.33
C ASN A 26 -0.12 10.03 15.15
N LEU A 27 -0.41 8.74 14.87
CA LEU A 27 0.14 8.02 13.73
C LEU A 27 -0.94 7.74 12.67
N TRP A 28 -0.83 8.42 11.53
CA TRP A 28 -1.82 8.34 10.45
C TRP A 28 -1.28 7.66 9.21
N CYS A 29 -2.05 6.77 8.61
CA CYS A 29 -1.71 6.06 7.37
C CYS A 29 -2.81 6.30 6.33
N ASP A 30 -2.46 6.76 5.13
CA ASP A 30 -3.39 6.96 4.01
C ASP A 30 -3.35 5.78 3.01
N GLY A 31 -3.17 4.56 3.54
CA GLY A 31 -3.02 3.34 2.75
C GLY A 31 -1.61 3.13 2.16
N TRP A 32 -0.59 3.82 2.70
CA TRP A 32 0.80 3.66 2.28
C TRP A 32 1.42 2.40 2.88
N GLN A 33 1.10 1.26 2.29
CA GLN A 33 1.58 -0.06 2.72
C GLN A 33 2.06 -0.88 1.52
N ASP A 34 3.19 -1.55 1.69
CA ASP A 34 3.62 -2.66 0.85
C ASP A 34 3.54 -3.95 1.68
N LEU A 35 2.50 -4.74 1.42
CA LEU A 35 2.23 -5.99 2.12
C LEU A 35 3.24 -7.09 1.78
N GLU A 36 3.90 -7.00 0.62
CA GLU A 36 4.88 -7.98 0.16
C GLU A 36 6.27 -7.66 0.73
N ALA A 37 6.68 -6.39 0.67
CA ALA A 37 7.96 -5.94 1.21
C ALA A 37 7.95 -5.76 2.73
N GLY A 38 6.77 -5.74 3.36
CA GLY A 38 6.64 -5.53 4.80
C GLY A 38 6.96 -4.10 5.20
N LEU A 39 6.44 -3.12 4.46
CA LEU A 39 6.69 -1.69 4.71
C LEU A 39 5.41 -0.90 4.89
N GLU A 40 5.45 0.11 5.76
CA GLU A 40 4.34 1.03 5.98
C GLU A 40 4.86 2.45 6.24
N ILE A 41 4.19 3.46 5.67
CA ILE A 41 4.47 4.87 5.97
C ILE A 41 3.35 5.45 6.84
N ARG A 42 3.72 6.10 7.95
CA ARG A 42 2.78 6.79 8.84
C ARG A 42 3.20 8.22 9.14
N ILE A 43 2.31 9.18 8.96
CA ILE A 43 2.48 10.58 9.35
C ILE A 43 2.42 10.69 10.86
N VAL A 44 3.35 11.45 11.42
CA VAL A 44 3.41 11.82 12.83
C VAL A 44 2.71 13.18 12.99
N LYS A 45 1.45 13.18 13.40
CA LYS A 45 0.59 14.37 13.41
C LYS A 45 1.07 15.46 14.37
N ASP A 46 1.59 15.08 15.53
CA ASP A 46 2.15 15.99 16.52
C ASP A 46 3.61 16.39 16.22
N GLY A 47 4.20 15.83 15.15
CA GLY A 47 5.59 16.04 14.75
C GLY A 47 6.63 15.43 15.69
N ASN A 48 6.24 14.78 16.80
CA ASN A 48 7.17 14.27 17.78
C ASN A 48 7.70 12.89 17.37
N THR A 49 8.92 12.89 16.83
CA THR A 49 9.58 11.68 16.32
C THR A 49 10.57 11.07 17.31
N LYS A 50 10.86 11.74 18.43
CA LYS A 50 11.83 11.29 19.44
C LYS A 50 11.65 9.84 19.90
N PRO A 51 10.42 9.33 20.14
CA PRO A 51 10.24 7.94 20.57
C PRO A 51 10.70 6.88 19.56
N TYR A 52 10.91 7.29 18.31
CA TYR A 52 11.22 6.40 17.19
C TYR A 52 12.66 6.56 16.67
N GLU A 53 13.42 7.53 17.21
CA GLU A 53 14.81 7.77 16.83
C GLU A 53 15.70 6.60 17.23
N GLY A 54 16.53 6.12 16.30
CA GLY A 54 17.48 5.02 16.54
C GLY A 54 16.84 3.63 16.66
N VAL A 55 15.53 3.51 16.46
CA VAL A 55 14.85 2.21 16.53
C VAL A 55 15.07 1.45 15.22
N LYS A 56 15.65 0.24 15.32
CA LYS A 56 15.88 -0.63 14.17
C LYS A 56 14.56 -0.93 13.44
N GLY A 57 14.59 -0.79 12.11
CA GLY A 57 13.43 -0.97 11.23
C GLY A 57 12.50 0.24 11.17
N ILE A 58 12.91 1.39 11.73
CA ILE A 58 12.19 2.66 11.58
C ILE A 58 13.14 3.72 10.99
N THR A 59 12.66 4.38 9.94
CA THR A 59 13.33 5.54 9.34
C THR A 59 12.45 6.77 9.49
N ILE A 60 13.03 7.87 10.01
CA ILE A 60 12.34 9.15 10.12
C ILE A 60 12.43 9.89 8.79
N LEU A 61 11.28 10.34 8.28
CA LEU A 61 11.15 11.12 7.07
C LEU A 61 10.80 12.56 7.46
N ASP A 62 11.69 13.50 7.17
CA ASP A 62 11.51 14.91 7.51
C ASP A 62 11.16 15.74 6.28
N GLY A 63 9.99 16.37 6.33
CA GLY A 63 9.45 17.19 5.25
C GLY A 63 8.73 16.40 4.16
N GLU A 64 7.88 17.11 3.44
CA GLU A 64 7.02 16.57 2.38
C GLU A 64 7.83 15.85 1.28
N LYS A 65 8.97 16.44 0.88
CA LYS A 65 9.84 15.88 -0.15
C LYS A 65 10.36 14.49 0.22
N ALA A 66 10.83 14.30 1.46
CA ALA A 66 11.32 13.00 1.92
C ALA A 66 10.19 11.97 1.99
N ILE A 67 9.00 12.40 2.44
CA ILE A 67 7.82 11.53 2.52
C ILE A 67 7.38 11.09 1.12
N ASN A 68 7.25 12.02 0.18
CA ASN A 68 6.82 11.71 -1.18
C ASN A 68 7.84 10.82 -1.91
N ALA A 69 9.14 11.04 -1.70
CA ALA A 69 10.19 10.16 -2.24
C ALA A 69 10.12 8.75 -1.66
N ALA A 70 9.87 8.62 -0.35
CA ALA A 70 9.67 7.31 0.28
C ALA A 70 8.41 6.60 -0.24
N ILE A 71 7.33 7.35 -0.49
CA ILE A 71 6.11 6.80 -1.11
C ILE A 71 6.43 6.26 -2.51
N ASP A 72 7.14 7.02 -3.36
CA ASP A 72 7.51 6.56 -4.71
C ASP A 72 8.39 5.31 -4.69
N ALA A 73 9.33 5.24 -3.75
CA ALA A 73 10.30 4.16 -3.69
C ALA A 73 9.73 2.86 -3.10
N ASN A 74 8.76 2.95 -2.18
CA ASN A 74 8.39 1.80 -1.34
C ASN A 74 6.91 1.41 -1.44
N ILE A 75 6.01 2.26 -1.93
CA ILE A 75 4.58 1.95 -1.92
C ILE A 75 4.15 1.60 -3.34
N PRO A 76 3.76 0.34 -3.60
CA PRO A 76 3.38 -0.07 -4.94
C PRO A 76 2.03 0.51 -5.34
N THR A 77 1.86 0.71 -6.64
CA THR A 77 0.54 0.90 -7.23
C THR A 77 -0.34 -0.32 -6.94
N GLN A 78 -1.58 -0.06 -6.54
CA GLN A 78 -2.57 -1.09 -6.27
C GLN A 78 -3.62 -1.13 -7.38
N TYR A 79 -4.27 -2.28 -7.53
CA TYR A 79 -5.36 -2.48 -8.48
C TYR A 79 -6.57 -2.97 -7.69
N ALA A 80 -7.72 -2.35 -7.94
CA ALA A 80 -8.94 -2.63 -7.21
C ALA A 80 -10.06 -2.97 -8.18
N VAL A 81 -10.81 -4.03 -7.86
CA VAL A 81 -12.10 -4.30 -8.48
C VAL A 81 -13.09 -3.29 -7.94
N ARG A 82 -13.56 -2.38 -8.79
CA ARG A 82 -14.61 -1.41 -8.48
C ARG A 82 -16.01 -1.99 -8.70
N ASP A 83 -16.14 -2.85 -9.70
CA ASP A 83 -17.40 -3.53 -10.03
C ASP A 83 -17.09 -4.95 -10.51
N MET A 84 -17.40 -5.91 -9.65
CA MET A 84 -17.16 -7.32 -9.91
C MET A 84 -18.05 -7.87 -11.03
N ASN A 85 -19.31 -7.42 -11.11
CA ASN A 85 -20.26 -7.91 -12.11
C ASN A 85 -19.85 -7.43 -13.50
N LEU A 86 -19.46 -6.16 -13.61
CA LEU A 86 -18.95 -5.58 -14.86
C LEU A 86 -17.65 -6.25 -15.30
N LEU A 87 -16.74 -6.51 -14.36
CA LEU A 87 -15.48 -7.21 -14.66
C LEU A 87 -15.76 -8.62 -15.22
N ILE A 88 -16.61 -9.40 -14.57
CA ILE A 88 -16.96 -10.76 -15.02
C ILE A 88 -17.67 -10.72 -16.38
N ALA A 89 -18.59 -9.78 -16.60
CA ALA A 89 -19.30 -9.65 -17.88
C ALA A 89 -18.33 -9.36 -19.02
N HIS A 90 -17.40 -8.43 -18.82
CA HIS A 90 -16.43 -8.05 -19.84
C HIS A 90 -15.35 -9.11 -20.06
N MET A 91 -14.96 -9.87 -19.02
CA MET A 91 -14.10 -11.05 -19.19
C MET A 91 -14.75 -12.11 -20.10
N LYS A 92 -16.06 -12.36 -19.92
CA LYS A 92 -16.82 -13.28 -20.78
C LYS A 92 -16.91 -12.77 -22.21
N GLU A 93 -17.20 -11.47 -22.39
CA GLU A 93 -17.25 -10.84 -23.71
C GLU A 93 -15.92 -10.97 -24.47
N LYS A 94 -14.79 -10.79 -23.77
CA LYS A 94 -13.45 -10.96 -24.36
C LYS A 94 -12.98 -12.41 -24.45
N GLY A 95 -13.78 -13.39 -24.05
CA GLY A 95 -13.42 -14.81 -24.08
C GLY A 95 -12.24 -15.18 -23.17
N ILE A 96 -12.02 -14.44 -22.08
CA ILE A 96 -10.91 -14.68 -21.16
C ILE A 96 -11.30 -15.83 -20.21
N SER A 97 -10.64 -16.98 -20.35
CA SER A 97 -10.82 -18.11 -19.43
C SER A 97 -10.23 -17.80 -18.05
N LEU A 98 -10.87 -18.27 -16.97
CA LEU A 98 -10.31 -18.25 -15.63
C LEU A 98 -9.01 -19.08 -15.51
N ASP A 99 -8.81 -20.04 -16.41
CA ASP A 99 -7.57 -20.84 -16.45
C ASP A 99 -6.35 -19.98 -16.78
N THR A 100 -6.54 -18.84 -17.46
CA THR A 100 -5.45 -17.89 -17.78
C THR A 100 -4.82 -17.26 -16.54
N VAL A 101 -5.50 -17.35 -15.38
CA VAL A 101 -5.11 -16.72 -14.13
C VAL A 101 -4.91 -17.72 -12.97
N ALA A 102 -5.11 -19.02 -13.19
CA ALA A 102 -5.16 -20.04 -12.14
C ALA A 102 -3.90 -20.16 -11.26
N ASN A 103 -2.72 -19.80 -11.79
CA ASN A 103 -1.44 -19.88 -11.06
C ASN A 103 -0.88 -18.51 -10.66
N LYS A 104 -1.70 -17.45 -10.73
CA LYS A 104 -1.27 -16.07 -10.48
C LYS A 104 -1.74 -15.61 -9.11
N SER A 105 -0.93 -14.77 -8.46
CA SER A 105 -1.37 -14.10 -7.24
C SER A 105 -2.49 -13.10 -7.54
N ALA A 106 -3.34 -12.80 -6.56
CA ALA A 106 -4.43 -11.82 -6.74
C ALA A 106 -3.92 -10.46 -7.27
N LYS A 107 -2.72 -10.04 -6.87
CA LYS A 107 -2.06 -8.82 -7.38
C LYS A 107 -1.74 -8.91 -8.87
N GLN A 108 -1.15 -10.03 -9.31
CA GLN A 108 -0.83 -10.28 -10.72
C GLN A 108 -2.11 -10.33 -11.57
N ILE A 109 -3.15 -10.99 -11.07
CA ILE A 109 -4.46 -11.05 -11.75
C ILE A 109 -5.03 -9.65 -11.93
N ALA A 110 -5.00 -8.83 -10.87
CA ALA A 110 -5.53 -7.47 -10.93
C ALA A 110 -4.70 -6.56 -11.85
N GLN A 111 -3.38 -6.70 -11.86
CA GLN A 111 -2.48 -6.01 -12.78
C GLN A 111 -2.80 -6.35 -14.25
N GLU A 112 -2.93 -7.64 -14.56
CA GLU A 112 -3.22 -8.09 -15.91
C GLU A 112 -4.62 -7.70 -16.37
N ALA A 113 -5.62 -7.82 -15.50
CA ALA A 113 -6.97 -7.38 -15.78
C ALA A 113 -7.00 -5.88 -16.14
N PHE A 114 -6.21 -5.06 -15.44
CA PHE A 114 -6.06 -3.65 -15.80
C PHE A 114 -5.31 -3.46 -17.12
N ALA A 115 -4.21 -4.18 -17.36
CA ALA A 115 -3.43 -4.11 -18.60
C ALA A 115 -4.23 -4.54 -19.85
N LEU A 116 -5.16 -5.49 -19.70
CA LEU A 116 -6.11 -5.90 -20.73
C LEU A 116 -7.29 -4.92 -20.92
N ASN A 117 -7.24 -3.79 -20.20
CA ASN A 117 -8.27 -2.76 -20.19
C ASN A 117 -9.66 -3.35 -19.89
N LEU A 118 -9.74 -4.22 -18.86
CA LEU A 118 -11.02 -4.78 -18.45
C LEU A 118 -11.84 -3.74 -17.69
N ALA A 119 -13.09 -3.55 -18.07
CA ALA A 119 -14.05 -2.78 -17.30
C ALA A 119 -14.20 -3.36 -15.87
N GLY A 120 -14.56 -2.50 -14.91
CA GLY A 120 -14.76 -2.91 -13.52
C GLY A 120 -13.49 -3.00 -12.67
N ILE A 121 -12.30 -2.82 -13.24
CA ILE A 121 -11.03 -2.69 -12.51
C ILE A 121 -10.45 -1.27 -12.63
N THR A 122 -9.75 -0.80 -11.61
CA THR A 122 -9.07 0.50 -11.62
C THR A 122 -7.68 0.39 -11.01
N GLU A 123 -6.76 1.17 -11.55
CA GLU A 123 -5.50 1.48 -10.91
C GLU A 123 -5.73 2.48 -9.76
N ARG A 124 -5.00 2.31 -8.66
CA ARG A 124 -4.92 3.22 -7.52
C ARG A 124 -3.46 3.50 -7.22
N LYS A 125 -3.00 4.65 -7.68
CA LYS A 125 -1.67 5.14 -7.34
C LYS A 125 -1.64 5.61 -5.88
N PRO A 126 -0.51 5.44 -5.18
CA PRO A 126 -0.35 5.97 -3.84
C PRO A 126 -0.58 7.48 -3.84
N LYS A 127 -1.40 7.97 -2.92
CA LYS A 127 -1.65 9.40 -2.79
C LYS A 127 -0.39 10.10 -2.26
N LYS A 128 -0.10 11.30 -2.76
CA LYS A 128 1.01 12.12 -2.26
C LYS A 128 0.55 12.99 -1.09
N VAL A 129 1.46 13.26 -0.17
CA VAL A 129 1.25 14.29 0.86
C VAL A 129 1.32 15.68 0.24
N LYS A 130 0.60 16.63 0.84
CA LYS A 130 0.51 18.06 0.48
C LYS A 130 0.66 18.90 1.74
#